data_AF-A0A0W8G903-F1
#
_entry.id   AF-A0A0W8G903-F1
#
_cell.length_a   1.000
_cell.length_b   1.000
_cell.length_c   1.000
_cell.angle_alpha   90.00
_cell.angle_beta   90.00
_cell.angle_gamma   90.00
#
_symmetry.space_group_name_H-M   'P 1'
#
loop_
_entity.id
_entity.type
_entity.pdbx_description
1 polymer ?
#
loop_
_entity_poly.entity_id
_entity_poly.type
_entity_poly.pdbx_seq_one_letter_code
_entity_poly.pdbx_strand_id
1 'polypeptide(L)'
;MPLYDFSCPTCGGVFEDLGAPDGPDPACPECGGQTLRLLSVGRGYRADADWIASVIRVVDKDDPAPHVRAFLADPSRAAYLAWMRGEGLRPLEPGEGARRGDAARQACVTARREAMARFAAGRLCGASCRVP
;
A
#
# COMPACT_ATOMS: atom_id res chain seq x y z
N MET A 1 -16.06 -21.24 -19.35
CA MET A 1 -16.20 -19.99 -20.10
C MET A 1 -16.63 -18.94 -19.10
N PRO A 2 -15.84 -17.90 -18.82
CA PRO A 2 -16.20 -16.85 -17.86
C PRO A 2 -17.43 -16.06 -18.33
N LEU A 3 -18.17 -15.53 -17.37
CA LEU A 3 -19.28 -14.61 -17.57
C LEU A 3 -18.76 -13.17 -17.52
N TYR A 4 -19.17 -12.32 -18.45
CA TYR A 4 -18.81 -10.91 -18.49
C TYR A 4 -20.04 -10.03 -18.63
N ASP A 5 -19.91 -8.79 -18.17
CA ASP A 5 -20.87 -7.72 -18.42
C ASP A 5 -20.51 -7.01 -19.74
N PHE A 6 -21.50 -6.68 -20.55
CA PHE A 6 -21.35 -5.96 -21.81
C PHE A 6 -22.23 -4.73 -21.84
N SER A 7 -21.73 -3.65 -22.45
CA SER A 7 -22.51 -2.43 -22.71
C SER A 7 -22.59 -2.16 -24.20
N CYS A 8 -23.78 -1.83 -24.68
CA CYS A 8 -23.95 -1.37 -26.06
C CYS A 8 -23.93 0.16 -26.10
N PRO A 9 -22.96 0.80 -26.78
CA PRO A 9 -22.95 2.26 -26.93
C PRO A 9 -24.06 2.78 -27.84
N THR A 10 -24.70 1.93 -28.66
CA THR A 10 -25.76 2.32 -29.59
C THR A 10 -27.12 2.48 -28.91
N CYS A 11 -27.57 1.47 -28.15
CA CYS A 11 -28.87 1.52 -27.46
C CYS A 11 -28.76 1.81 -25.96
N GLY A 12 -27.55 1.78 -25.39
CA GLY A 12 -27.32 1.94 -23.95
C GLY A 12 -27.64 0.69 -23.11
N GLY A 13 -28.05 -0.42 -23.73
CA GLY A 13 -28.37 -1.67 -23.05
C GLY A 13 -27.14 -2.29 -22.38
N VAL A 14 -27.35 -2.89 -21.20
CA VAL A 14 -26.34 -3.64 -20.45
C VAL A 14 -26.84 -5.08 -20.26
N PHE A 15 -25.99 -6.06 -20.52
CA PHE A 15 -26.35 -7.48 -20.43
C PHE A 15 -25.14 -8.35 -20.09
N GLU A 16 -25.41 -9.57 -19.64
CA GLU A 16 -24.40 -10.57 -19.27
C GLU A 16 -24.33 -11.67 -20.32
N ASP A 17 -23.12 -12.11 -20.70
CA ASP A 17 -22.95 -13.25 -21.60
C ASP A 17 -21.63 -14.02 -21.34
N LEU A 18 -21.59 -15.29 -21.77
CA LEU A 18 -20.44 -16.17 -21.64
C LEU A 18 -19.45 -15.92 -22.78
N GLY A 19 -18.25 -15.44 -22.45
CA GLY A 19 -17.22 -15.11 -23.44
C GLY A 19 -15.93 -15.89 -23.23
N ALA A 20 -15.21 -16.19 -24.32
CA ALA A 20 -13.80 -16.56 -24.21
C ALA A 20 -12.98 -15.30 -23.82
N PRO A 21 -11.92 -15.44 -23.00
CA PRO A 21 -11.05 -14.31 -22.64
C PRO A 21 -10.55 -13.52 -23.86
N ASP A 22 -10.05 -14.23 -24.88
CA ASP A 22 -9.51 -13.66 -26.12
C ASP A 22 -10.49 -13.77 -27.30
N GLY A 23 -11.78 -14.02 -27.03
CA GLY A 23 -12.82 -14.12 -28.04
C GLY A 23 -13.40 -12.76 -28.43
N PRO A 24 -14.06 -12.66 -29.60
CA PRO A 24 -14.80 -11.47 -29.97
C PRO A 24 -15.95 -11.20 -29.00
N ASP A 25 -16.25 -9.92 -28.77
CA ASP A 25 -17.39 -9.52 -27.95
C ASP A 25 -18.72 -9.80 -28.71
N PRO A 26 -19.78 -10.25 -28.02
CA PRO A 26 -21.05 -10.60 -28.63
C PRO A 26 -21.78 -9.36 -29.17
N ALA A 27 -22.64 -9.56 -30.17
CA ALA A 27 -23.54 -8.51 -30.64
C ALA A 27 -24.60 -8.19 -29.57
N CYS A 28 -25.06 -6.93 -29.55
CA CYS A 28 -26.11 -6.52 -28.63
C CYS A 28 -27.42 -7.28 -28.93
N PRO A 29 -28.06 -7.93 -27.93
CA PRO A 29 -29.30 -8.67 -28.15
C PRO A 29 -30.51 -7.77 -28.47
N GLU A 30 -30.44 -6.48 -28.12
CA GLU A 30 -31.54 -5.54 -28.37
C GLU A 30 -31.49 -4.88 -29.75
N CYS A 31 -30.30 -4.46 -30.19
CA CYS A 31 -30.14 -3.66 -31.42
C CYS A 31 -29.20 -4.27 -32.46
N GLY A 32 -28.53 -5.39 -32.14
CA GLY A 32 -27.53 -6.02 -33.01
C GLY A 32 -26.22 -5.24 -33.17
N GLY A 33 -26.07 -4.11 -32.45
CA GLY A 33 -24.87 -3.28 -32.49
C GLY A 33 -23.65 -3.96 -31.86
N GLN A 34 -22.47 -3.39 -32.10
CA GLN A 34 -21.25 -3.79 -31.39
C GLN A 34 -21.37 -3.43 -29.91
N THR A 35 -20.74 -4.25 -29.06
CA THR A 35 -20.74 -4.07 -27.61
C THR A 35 -19.31 -3.91 -27.11
N LEU A 36 -19.20 -3.34 -25.91
CA LEU A 36 -17.94 -3.19 -25.20
C LEU A 36 -18.04 -4.02 -23.93
N ARG A 37 -17.07 -4.93 -23.73
CA ARG A 37 -16.92 -5.66 -22.48
C ARG A 37 -16.66 -4.68 -21.34
N LEU A 38 -17.59 -4.63 -20.40
CA LEU A 38 -17.40 -3.97 -19.12
C LEU A 38 -16.56 -4.93 -18.27
N LEU A 39 -15.25 -4.67 -18.19
CA LEU A 39 -14.46 -5.27 -17.12
C LEU A 39 -15.03 -4.74 -15.81
N SER A 40 -15.92 -5.50 -15.16
CA SER A 40 -16.35 -5.22 -13.79
C SER A 40 -15.16 -5.47 -12.88
N VAL A 41 -14.28 -4.47 -12.79
CA VAL A 41 -13.44 -4.26 -11.62
C VAL A 41 -14.41 -3.96 -10.48
N GLY A 42 -14.94 -5.03 -9.87
CA GLY A 42 -15.76 -4.92 -8.67
C GLY A 42 -15.01 -4.05 -7.67
N ARG A 43 -15.72 -3.33 -6.78
CA ARG A 43 -15.09 -2.47 -5.77
C ARG A 43 -14.05 -3.19 -4.87
N GLY A 44 -13.96 -4.52 -4.92
CA GLY A 44 -12.93 -5.34 -4.28
C GLY A 44 -11.68 -5.61 -5.12
N TYR A 45 -11.66 -5.28 -6.42
CA TYR A 45 -10.43 -5.28 -7.20
C TYR A 45 -9.69 -3.96 -6.98
N ARG A 46 -8.99 -3.87 -5.85
CA ARG A 46 -7.77 -3.08 -5.82
C ARG A 46 -6.71 -3.96 -6.48
N ALA A 47 -5.95 -3.42 -7.43
CA ALA A 47 -4.75 -4.10 -7.94
C ALA A 47 -3.80 -4.46 -6.77
N ASP A 48 -3.91 -3.68 -5.69
CA ASP A 48 -3.25 -3.86 -4.41
C ASP A 48 -4.12 -4.64 -3.41
N ALA A 49 -3.48 -5.23 -2.40
CA ALA A 49 -4.17 -6.13 -1.49
C ALA A 49 -5.02 -5.41 -0.42
N ASP A 50 -6.24 -5.90 -0.18
CA ASP A 50 -7.18 -5.33 0.80
C ASP A 50 -6.61 -5.18 2.22
N TRP A 51 -5.65 -6.04 2.60
CA TRP A 51 -5.01 -6.01 3.91
C TRP A 51 -4.05 -4.83 4.11
N ILE A 52 -3.64 -4.11 3.05
CA ILE A 52 -2.71 -2.97 3.18
C ILE A 52 -3.29 -1.87 4.08
N ALA A 53 -4.62 -1.70 4.09
CA ALA A 53 -5.29 -0.74 4.96
C ALA A 53 -5.09 -1.04 6.46
N SER A 54 -4.88 -2.31 6.84
CA SER A 54 -4.60 -2.67 8.24
C SER A 54 -3.17 -2.29 8.63
N VAL A 55 -2.22 -2.39 7.69
CA VAL A 55 -0.81 -2.03 7.90
C VAL A 55 -0.68 -0.53 8.17
N ILE A 56 -1.40 0.33 7.45
CA ILE A 56 -1.41 1.79 7.68
C ILE A 56 -1.79 2.14 9.13
N ARG A 57 -2.59 1.32 9.80
CA ARG A 57 -2.98 1.57 11.20
C ARG A 57 -1.83 1.39 12.18
N VAL A 58 -0.82 0.59 11.83
CA VAL A 58 0.32 0.25 12.71
C VAL A 58 1.63 0.89 12.28
N VAL A 59 1.71 1.48 11.08
CA VAL A 59 2.88 2.26 10.67
C VAL A 59 3.02 3.51 11.54
N ASP A 60 4.25 3.81 11.94
CA ASP A 60 4.60 5.07 12.62
C ASP A 60 4.43 6.25 11.63
N LYS A 61 3.48 7.13 11.91
CA LYS A 61 3.09 8.23 11.01
C LYS A 61 4.00 9.44 11.13
N ASP A 62 4.79 9.50 12.21
CA ASP A 62 5.67 10.62 12.50
C ASP A 62 7.11 10.34 12.02
N ASP A 63 7.41 9.13 11.53
CA ASP A 63 8.73 8.81 10.99
C ASP A 63 8.99 9.57 9.66
N PRO A 64 10.02 10.43 9.61
CA PRO A 64 10.31 11.24 8.42
C PRO A 64 10.95 10.43 7.28
N ALA A 65 11.23 9.14 7.46
CA ALA A 65 11.93 8.34 6.48
C ALA A 65 11.20 8.29 5.13
N PRO A 66 11.95 8.35 4.01
CA PRO A 66 11.36 8.48 2.68
C PRO A 66 10.47 7.28 2.29
N HIS A 67 10.82 6.07 2.72
CA HIS A 67 10.02 4.87 2.45
C HIS A 67 8.73 4.82 3.27
N VAL A 68 8.70 5.41 4.47
CA VAL A 68 7.49 5.54 5.29
C VAL A 68 6.55 6.57 4.66
N ARG A 69 7.06 7.76 4.32
CA ARG A 69 6.26 8.83 3.69
C ARG A 69 5.71 8.41 2.33
N ALA A 70 6.49 7.69 1.52
CA ALA A 70 6.04 7.16 0.24
C ALA A 70 4.90 6.16 0.42
N PHE A 71 4.99 5.25 1.39
CA PHE A 71 3.94 4.27 1.66
C PHE A 71 2.64 4.91 2.20
N LEU A 72 2.74 5.92 3.06
CA LEU A 72 1.57 6.63 3.58
C LEU A 72 0.89 7.51 2.52
N ALA A 73 1.65 8.04 1.55
CA ALA A 73 1.11 8.86 0.46
C ALA A 73 0.40 8.02 -0.61
N ASP A 74 0.96 6.86 -0.96
CA ASP A 74 0.40 5.91 -1.93
C ASP A 74 0.50 4.47 -1.38
N PRO A 75 -0.54 4.00 -0.67
CA PRO A 75 -0.52 2.69 -0.02
C PRO A 75 -0.80 1.55 -1.03
N SER A 76 0.19 1.30 -1.89
CA SER A 76 0.22 0.19 -2.84
C SER A 76 1.09 -0.98 -2.34
N ARG A 77 0.97 -2.15 -2.97
CA ARG A 77 1.78 -3.33 -2.65
C ARG A 77 3.26 -3.09 -2.93
N ALA A 78 3.57 -2.35 -3.99
CA ALA A 78 4.94 -1.96 -4.33
C ALA A 78 5.54 -1.06 -3.24
N ALA A 79 4.78 -0.07 -2.77
CA ALA A 79 5.18 0.82 -1.69
C ALA A 79 5.35 0.07 -0.36
N TYR A 80 4.45 -0.88 -0.04
CA TYR A 80 4.58 -1.75 1.13
C TYR A 80 5.88 -2.56 1.13
N LEU A 81 6.26 -3.17 0.00
CA LEU A 81 7.51 -3.92 -0.12
C LEU A 81 8.73 -3.02 0.03
N ALA A 82 8.67 -1.79 -0.51
CA ALA A 82 9.74 -0.81 -0.33
C ALA A 82 9.87 -0.37 1.13
N TRP A 83 8.74 -0.13 1.80
CA TRP A 83 8.70 0.19 3.24
C TRP A 83 9.29 -0.93 4.09
N MET A 84 8.87 -2.18 3.87
CA MET A 84 9.42 -3.33 4.59
C MET A 84 10.93 -3.49 4.40
N ARG A 85 11.44 -3.28 3.18
CA ARG A 85 12.89 -3.29 2.92
C ARG A 85 13.62 -2.17 3.65
N GLY A 86 13.04 -0.96 3.67
CA GLY A 86 13.63 0.21 4.36
C GLY A 86 13.67 0.04 5.87
N GLU A 87 12.64 -0.56 6.45
CA GLU A 87 12.57 -0.88 7.89
C GLU A 87 13.34 -2.17 8.27
N GLY A 88 13.79 -2.95 7.29
CA GLY A 88 14.40 -4.26 7.53
C GLY A 88 13.43 -5.28 8.14
N LEU A 89 12.13 -5.12 7.87
CA LEU A 89 11.07 -6.01 8.35
C LEU A 89 10.91 -7.21 7.41
N ARG A 90 10.54 -8.36 7.99
CA ARG A 90 10.11 -9.54 7.25
C ARG A 90 8.70 -9.95 7.70
N PRO A 91 7.90 -10.59 6.84
CA PRO A 91 6.67 -11.23 7.28
C PRO A 91 6.97 -12.26 8.36
N LEU A 92 6.09 -12.31 9.36
CA LEU A 92 6.08 -13.38 10.36
C LEU A 92 5.16 -14.49 9.85
N GLU A 93 5.65 -15.73 9.95
CA GLU A 93 4.84 -16.90 9.61
C GLU A 93 3.81 -17.18 10.73
N PRO A 94 2.67 -17.82 10.42
CA PRO A 94 1.73 -18.24 11.44
C PRO A 94 2.42 -19.06 12.54
N GLY A 95 2.34 -18.59 13.79
CA GLY A 95 2.99 -19.20 14.95
C GLY A 95 4.32 -18.56 15.35
N GLU A 96 4.91 -17.69 14.53
CA GLU A 96 6.02 -16.82 14.94
C GLU A 96 5.47 -15.64 15.75
N GLY A 97 5.36 -15.79 17.06
CA GLY A 97 5.04 -14.67 17.96
C GLY A 97 6.20 -13.68 18.08
N ALA A 98 5.89 -12.40 18.34
CA ALA A 98 6.89 -11.39 18.69
C ALA A 98 7.75 -11.92 19.85
N ARG A 99 9.08 -11.91 19.69
CA ARG A 99 9.97 -12.42 20.72
C ARG A 99 9.96 -11.41 21.87
N ARG A 100 9.84 -11.87 23.11
CA ARG A 100 9.92 -11.02 24.33
C ARG A 100 11.16 -10.10 24.39
N GLY A 101 12.18 -10.32 23.56
CA GLY A 101 13.37 -9.47 23.44
C GLY A 101 13.21 -8.17 22.65
N ASP A 102 12.09 -7.99 21.94
CA ASP A 102 11.90 -6.82 21.06
C ASP A 102 11.72 -5.52 21.86
N ALA A 103 11.08 -5.57 23.04
CA ALA A 103 10.89 -4.41 23.90
C ALA A 103 12.21 -3.85 24.46
N ALA A 104 13.14 -4.72 24.89
CA ALA A 104 14.45 -4.30 25.39
C ALA A 104 15.32 -3.68 24.28
N ARG A 105 15.23 -4.23 23.06
CA ARG A 105 15.88 -3.67 21.88
C ARG A 105 15.29 -2.30 21.50
N GLN A 106 13.96 -2.16 21.53
CA GLN A 106 13.27 -0.89 21.25
C GLN A 106 13.67 0.19 22.28
N ALA A 107 13.73 -0.17 23.57
CA ALA A 107 14.17 0.75 24.62
C ALA A 107 15.62 1.23 24.41
N CYS A 108 16.53 0.33 24.04
CA CYS A 108 17.93 0.66 23.73
C CYS A 108 18.04 1.61 22.51
N VAL A 109 17.30 1.33 21.43
CA VAL A 109 17.27 2.19 20.23
C VAL A 109 16.73 3.59 20.57
N THR A 110 15.65 3.66 21.35
CA THR A 110 15.05 4.93 21.79
C THR A 110 16.03 5.74 22.64
N ALA A 111 16.64 5.12 23.66
CA ALA A 111 17.64 5.77 24.51
C ALA A 111 18.84 6.28 23.71
N ARG A 112 19.29 5.53 22.71
CA ARG A 112 20.37 5.97 21.79
C ARG A 112 19.95 7.17 20.94
N ARG A 113 18.73 7.19 20.39
CA ARG A 113 18.21 8.34 19.62
C ARG A 113 18.15 9.59 20.48
N GLU A 114 17.62 9.50 21.69
CA GLU A 114 17.58 10.63 22.62
C GLU A 114 18.98 11.12 23.00
N ALA A 115 19.92 10.21 23.27
CA ALA A 115 21.30 10.58 23.58
C ALA A 115 21.96 11.33 22.41
N MET A 116 21.75 10.88 21.17
CA MET A 116 22.25 11.60 19.99
C MET A 116 21.56 12.96 19.80
N ALA A 117 20.26 13.07 20.07
CA ALA A 117 19.54 14.34 20.00
C ALA A 117 20.04 15.34 21.05
N ARG A 118 20.26 14.90 22.29
CA ARG A 118 20.88 15.71 23.35
C ARG A 118 22.29 16.17 22.96
N PHE A 119 23.09 15.29 22.35
CA PHE A 119 24.42 15.64 21.86
C PHE A 119 24.37 16.69 20.73
N ALA A 120 23.45 16.54 19.78
CA ALA A 120 23.25 17.50 18.70
C ALA A 120 22.82 18.88 19.25
N ALA A 121 21.88 18.91 20.19
CA ALA A 121 21.45 20.15 20.86
C ALA A 121 22.59 20.80 21.68
N GLY A 122 23.41 20.00 22.36
CA GLY A 122 24.59 20.47 23.08
C GLY A 122 25.66 21.08 22.17
N ARG A 123 25.88 20.53 20.97
CA ARG A 123 26.78 21.11 19.95
C ARG A 123 26.29 22.47 19.46
N LEU A 124 24.99 22.66 19.29
CA LEU A 124 24.40 23.94 18.87
C LEU A 124 24.54 25.02 19.96
N CYS A 125 24.45 24.64 21.24
CA CYS A 125 24.67 25.57 22.36
C CYS A 125 26.15 25.94 22.52
N GLY A 126 27.07 24.97 22.40
CA GLY A 126 28.52 25.21 22.47
C GLY A 126 29.09 26.06 21.34
N ALA A 127 28.45 26.07 20.16
CA ALA A 127 28.81 26.94 19.05
C ALA A 127 28.36 28.41 19.25
N SER A 128 27.38 28.66 20.14
CA SER A 128 26.85 30.00 20.42
C SER A 128 27.58 30.77 21.54
N CYS A 129 28.41 30.08 22.34
CA CYS A 129 29.13 30.69 23.47
C CYS A 129 30.54 31.19 23.14
N ARG A 130 30.89 31.39 21.86
CA ARG A 130 32.23 31.85 21.46
C ARG A 130 32.18 33.16 20.68
N VAL A 131 31.96 34.27 21.39
CA VAL A 131 32.27 35.64 20.93
C VAL A 131 32.52 36.53 22.16
N PRO A 132 33.46 37.50 22.13
CA PRO A 132 34.88 37.43 21.82
C PRO A 132 35.77 37.33 23.08
#